data_AF-A0A2D5B1Z0-F1
#
_entry.id   AF-A0A2D5B1Z0-F1
#
_cell.length_a   1.000
_cell.length_b   1.000
_cell.length_c   1.000
_cell.angle_alpha   90.00
_cell.angle_beta   90.00
_cell.angle_gamma   90.00
#
_symmetry.space_group_name_H-M   'P 1'
#
loop_
_entity.id
_entity.type
_entity.pdbx_description
1 polymer ?
#
loop_
_entity_poly.entity_id
_entity_poly.type
_entity_poly.pdbx_seq_one_letter_code
_entity_poly.pdbx_strand_id
1 'polypeptide(L)'
;MLCPWGAVFGWRFARRPRNIWSNWSTPLSMELKLRERSSMTDARSWGLALVLCLSAACSTRIPPPPGAGGAEIYRLQNCANCHGGSGEGNTLGPALKNLNKDWNLPDLVSFLADPGPFLAKNGRLATLRKAYPAAMSRYDNLDADQLGELARWLLEL
;
A
#
# COMPACT_ATOMS: atom_id res chain seq x y z
N MET A 1 17.07 55.40 -6.30
CA MET A 1 18.35 54.67 -6.17
C MET A 1 18.08 53.17 -6.11
N LEU A 2 18.75 52.42 -6.98
CA LEU A 2 18.63 50.97 -7.20
C LEU A 2 19.65 50.21 -6.33
N CYS A 3 19.31 49.00 -5.85
CA CYS A 3 19.93 47.72 -6.27
C CYS A 3 19.58 46.55 -5.31
N PRO A 4 19.04 45.43 -5.82
CA PRO A 4 18.78 44.19 -5.07
C PRO A 4 19.94 43.18 -5.16
N TRP A 5 20.11 42.37 -4.11
CA TRP A 5 20.86 41.09 -4.10
C TRP A 5 20.28 40.13 -5.17
N GLY A 6 20.99 39.24 -5.86
CA GLY A 6 22.35 38.71 -5.71
C GLY A 6 22.33 37.19 -5.94
N ALA A 7 23.08 36.74 -6.97
CA ALA A 7 23.54 35.38 -7.27
C ALA A 7 22.63 34.41 -8.06
N VAL A 8 22.98 34.28 -9.35
CA VAL A 8 22.65 33.16 -10.25
C VAL A 8 23.93 32.35 -10.48
N PHE A 9 23.88 31.03 -10.26
CA PHE A 9 24.98 30.09 -10.50
C PHE A 9 25.16 29.82 -12.01
N GLY A 10 26.31 30.21 -12.55
CA GLY A 10 26.70 29.93 -13.93
C GLY A 10 27.62 28.71 -14.05
N TRP A 11 27.19 27.69 -14.80
CA TRP A 11 28.04 26.57 -15.21
C TRP A 11 28.62 26.87 -16.60
N ARG A 12 29.93 27.04 -16.65
CA ARG A 12 30.73 27.34 -17.84
C ARG A 12 31.21 26.03 -18.47
N PHE A 13 30.57 25.59 -19.55
CA PHE A 13 31.08 24.50 -20.39
C PHE A 13 32.29 24.95 -21.21
N ALA A 14 33.43 24.30 -20.99
CA ALA A 14 34.68 24.52 -21.70
C ALA A 14 34.64 23.90 -23.11
N ARG A 15 35.10 24.68 -24.10
CA ARG A 15 35.29 24.25 -25.50
C ARG A 15 36.57 23.41 -25.60
N ARG A 16 36.55 22.28 -26.31
CA ARG A 16 37.76 21.57 -26.79
C ARG A 16 37.98 21.83 -28.29
N PRO A 17 39.25 21.98 -28.74
CA PRO A 17 39.59 22.49 -30.06
C PRO A 17 39.64 21.42 -31.18
N ARG A 18 39.69 21.94 -32.41
CA ARG A 18 39.68 21.27 -33.72
C ARG A 18 41.09 21.25 -34.33
N ASN A 19 41.56 20.10 -34.81
CA ASN A 19 42.58 19.91 -35.86
C ASN A 19 42.47 18.44 -36.34
N ILE A 20 42.21 18.06 -37.61
CA ILE A 20 42.81 18.32 -38.94
C ILE A 20 44.26 17.88 -39.02
N TRP A 21 44.50 16.64 -39.50
CA TRP A 21 45.61 16.13 -40.35
C TRP A 21 45.11 14.76 -40.92
N SER A 22 44.62 14.70 -42.16
CA SER A 22 45.30 14.18 -43.38
C SER A 22 45.59 12.65 -43.38
N ASN A 23 44.96 11.89 -44.28
CA ASN A 23 45.60 11.30 -45.48
C ASN A 23 44.69 10.24 -46.16
N TRP A 24 44.92 10.03 -47.46
CA TRP A 24 44.11 9.42 -48.50
C TRP A 24 44.30 7.90 -48.63
N SER A 25 43.24 7.16 -49.00
CA SER A 25 43.21 6.10 -50.03
C SER A 25 41.85 5.36 -50.05
N THR A 26 41.20 5.31 -51.21
CA THR A 26 40.13 4.35 -51.59
C THR A 26 40.78 3.10 -52.23
N PRO A 27 40.09 1.99 -52.65
CA PRO A 27 38.66 1.61 -52.55
C PRO A 27 38.43 0.11 -52.17
N LEU A 28 37.14 -0.29 -52.17
CA LEU A 28 36.63 -1.62 -52.52
C LEU A 28 36.72 -2.78 -51.49
N SER A 29 35.53 -3.37 -51.27
CA SER A 29 35.30 -4.75 -50.81
C SER A 29 35.62 -5.07 -49.35
N MET A 30 34.60 -5.04 -48.49
CA MET A 30 34.08 -6.28 -47.92
C MET A 30 32.92 -5.99 -46.97
N GLU A 31 31.79 -6.61 -47.31
CA GLU A 31 30.63 -6.75 -46.48
C GLU A 31 30.99 -7.28 -45.08
N LEU A 32 30.82 -6.44 -44.08
CA LEU A 32 30.63 -6.88 -42.71
C LEU A 32 29.27 -6.38 -42.25
N LYS A 33 28.27 -7.16 -42.68
CA LYS A 33 27.10 -7.57 -41.91
C LYS A 33 26.74 -6.56 -40.82
N LEU A 34 26.11 -5.45 -41.22
CA LEU A 34 25.27 -4.70 -40.31
C LEU A 34 24.23 -5.70 -39.80
N ARG A 35 24.45 -6.25 -38.59
CA ARG A 35 23.43 -6.96 -37.84
C ARG A 35 22.39 -5.90 -37.55
N GLU A 36 21.44 -5.80 -38.47
CA GLU A 36 20.20 -5.09 -38.35
C GLU A 36 19.69 -5.30 -36.93
N ARG A 37 19.68 -4.23 -36.14
CA ARG A 37 18.96 -4.17 -34.88
C ARG A 37 17.49 -4.20 -35.29
N SER A 38 17.00 -5.41 -35.57
CA SER A 38 15.61 -5.67 -35.91
C SER A 38 14.74 -5.21 -34.74
N SER A 39 14.21 -4.00 -34.92
CA SER A 39 12.88 -3.55 -34.51
C SER A 39 12.29 -4.31 -33.33
N MET A 40 12.47 -3.73 -32.15
CA MET A 40 11.70 -4.05 -30.94
C MET A 40 10.28 -3.48 -31.05
N THR A 41 9.61 -3.75 -32.16
CA THR A 41 8.24 -3.34 -32.47
C THR A 41 7.48 -4.52 -33.03
N ASP A 42 7.53 -5.65 -32.34
CA ASP A 42 6.58 -6.74 -32.59
C ASP A 42 5.42 -6.57 -31.60
N ALA A 43 4.45 -5.75 -32.03
CA ALA A 43 3.22 -5.41 -31.31
C ALA A 43 2.35 -6.63 -30.95
N ARG A 44 2.77 -7.83 -31.33
CA ARG A 44 2.16 -9.13 -30.96
C ARG A 44 2.58 -9.64 -29.59
N SER A 45 3.67 -9.14 -29.01
CA SER A 45 4.15 -9.58 -27.67
C SER A 45 3.49 -8.83 -26.50
N TRP A 46 2.70 -7.79 -26.79
CA TRP A 46 2.05 -6.94 -25.78
C TRP A 46 0.59 -7.33 -25.52
N GLY A 47 0.02 -8.27 -26.27
CA GLY A 47 -1.37 -8.71 -26.08
C GLY A 47 -1.57 -9.59 -24.83
N LEU A 48 -0.54 -10.34 -24.42
CA LEU A 48 -0.64 -11.28 -23.30
C LEU A 48 -0.20 -10.69 -21.95
N ALA A 49 0.54 -9.58 -21.95
CA ALA A 49 0.97 -8.91 -20.72
C ALA A 49 -0.13 -8.01 -20.11
N LEU A 50 -1.09 -7.55 -20.91
CA LEU A 50 -2.16 -6.67 -20.42
C LEU A 50 -3.27 -7.43 -19.65
N VAL A 51 -3.40 -8.73 -19.89
CA VAL A 51 -4.47 -9.57 -19.30
C VAL A 51 -4.15 -9.96 -17.84
N LEU A 52 -2.88 -9.88 -17.41
CA LEU A 52 -2.46 -10.31 -16.07
C LEU A 52 -2.47 -9.21 -14.98
N CYS A 53 -2.79 -7.96 -15.32
CA CYS A 53 -2.89 -6.86 -14.34
C CYS A 53 -4.31 -6.55 -13.87
N LEU A 54 -5.34 -7.19 -14.44
CA LEU A 54 -6.75 -6.91 -14.14
C LEU A 54 -7.33 -7.77 -13.02
N SER A 55 -6.48 -8.39 -12.20
CA SER A 55 -6.87 -9.02 -10.94
C SER A 55 -6.38 -8.16 -9.78
N ALA A 56 -6.65 -6.86 -9.83
CA ALA A 56 -6.75 -6.07 -8.61
C ALA A 56 -7.95 -6.64 -7.85
N ALA A 57 -7.71 -7.66 -7.04
CA ALA A 57 -8.64 -8.18 -6.06
C ALA A 57 -8.94 -7.06 -5.08
N CYS A 58 -9.89 -6.20 -5.43
CA CYS A 58 -10.63 -5.42 -4.47
C CYS A 58 -11.19 -6.46 -3.51
N SER A 59 -10.61 -6.57 -2.32
CA SER A 59 -11.13 -7.43 -1.27
C SER A 59 -12.49 -6.86 -0.90
N THR A 60 -13.53 -7.31 -1.58
CA THR A 60 -14.90 -6.88 -1.35
C THR A 60 -15.30 -7.44 0.00
N ARG A 61 -15.14 -6.61 1.04
CA ARG A 61 -15.79 -6.87 2.32
C ARG A 61 -17.28 -6.91 2.04
N ILE A 62 -17.89 -8.06 2.26
CA ILE A 62 -19.33 -8.24 2.06
C ILE A 62 -20.00 -7.53 3.23
N PRO A 63 -20.90 -6.55 2.99
CA PRO A 63 -21.68 -5.97 4.07
C PRO A 63 -22.50 -7.09 4.74
N PRO A 64 -22.51 -7.20 6.07
CA PRO A 64 -23.30 -8.23 6.74
C PRO A 64 -24.79 -7.99 6.49
N PRO A 65 -25.61 -9.06 6.51
CA PRO A 65 -27.06 -8.88 6.49
C PRO A 65 -27.52 -8.11 7.75
N PRO A 66 -28.67 -7.42 7.70
CA PRO A 66 -29.26 -6.80 8.88
C PRO A 66 -29.48 -7.85 9.99
N GLY A 67 -29.12 -7.51 11.23
CA GLY A 67 -29.23 -8.43 12.37
C GLY A 67 -28.18 -9.55 12.42
N ALA A 68 -27.11 -9.48 11.61
CA ALA A 68 -25.98 -10.39 11.75
C ALA A 68 -25.36 -10.29 13.16
N GLY A 69 -25.15 -11.43 13.81
CA GLY A 69 -24.46 -11.49 15.11
C GLY A 69 -22.96 -11.18 14.98
N GLY A 70 -22.33 -10.79 16.09
CA GLY A 70 -20.93 -10.36 16.11
C GLY A 70 -19.93 -11.40 15.57
N ALA A 71 -20.12 -12.69 15.85
CA ALA A 71 -19.26 -13.76 15.31
C ALA A 71 -19.33 -13.88 13.78
N GLU A 72 -20.52 -13.66 13.19
CA GLU A 72 -20.69 -13.70 11.74
C GLU A 72 -20.06 -12.47 11.08
N ILE A 73 -20.23 -11.29 11.70
CA ILE A 73 -19.55 -10.07 11.25
C ILE A 73 -18.02 -10.27 11.30
N TYR A 74 -17.48 -10.85 12.38
CA TYR A 74 -16.05 -11.14 12.51
C TYR A 74 -15.52 -11.99 11.35
N ARG A 75 -16.29 -13.00 10.94
CA ARG A 75 -15.96 -13.88 9.80
C ARG A 75 -16.06 -13.15 8.46
N LEU A 76 -17.17 -12.46 8.20
CA LEU A 76 -17.43 -11.75 6.93
C LEU A 76 -16.45 -10.59 6.69
N GLN A 77 -16.02 -9.93 7.77
CA GLN A 77 -15.07 -8.82 7.72
C GLN A 77 -13.61 -9.28 7.74
N ASN A 78 -13.36 -10.60 7.68
CA ASN A 78 -12.02 -11.21 7.64
C ASN A 78 -11.12 -10.82 8.82
N CYS A 79 -11.71 -10.54 9.99
CA CYS A 79 -10.97 -10.17 11.20
C CYS A 79 -10.00 -11.29 11.62
N ALA A 80 -10.41 -12.54 11.40
CA ALA A 80 -9.63 -13.74 11.69
C ALA A 80 -8.27 -13.79 10.98
N ASN A 81 -8.11 -13.14 9.84
CA ASN A 81 -6.85 -13.16 9.10
C ASN A 81 -5.72 -12.51 9.89
N CYS A 82 -6.02 -11.50 10.70
CA CYS A 82 -5.02 -10.79 11.52
C CYS A 82 -5.13 -11.14 13.01
N HIS A 83 -6.31 -11.52 13.49
CA HIS A 83 -6.54 -11.74 14.92
C HIS A 83 -6.75 -13.21 15.29
N GLY A 84 -6.68 -14.14 14.33
CA GLY A 84 -6.90 -15.57 14.57
C GLY A 84 -8.38 -15.97 14.54
N GLY A 85 -8.65 -17.25 14.40
CA GLY A 85 -10.02 -17.76 14.20
C GLY A 85 -10.94 -17.50 15.41
N SER A 86 -10.37 -17.51 16.61
CA SER A 86 -11.03 -17.28 17.90
C SER A 86 -10.52 -16.02 18.62
N GLY A 87 -9.85 -15.11 17.90
CA GLY A 87 -9.24 -13.94 18.51
C GLY A 87 -7.96 -14.23 19.30
N GLU A 88 -7.30 -15.37 19.09
CA GLU A 88 -6.06 -15.74 19.77
C GLU A 88 -4.84 -14.87 19.41
N GLY A 89 -4.93 -14.08 18.35
CA GLY A 89 -3.84 -13.27 17.81
C GLY A 89 -2.89 -14.08 16.95
N ASN A 90 -2.09 -13.38 16.15
CA ASN A 90 -1.03 -13.98 15.34
C ASN A 90 0.10 -12.96 15.10
N THR A 91 1.01 -13.25 14.17
CA THR A 91 2.13 -12.35 13.84
C THR A 91 1.68 -11.01 13.25
N LEU A 92 0.49 -10.94 12.65
CA LEU A 92 -0.07 -9.75 12.02
C LEU A 92 -0.82 -8.87 13.02
N GLY A 93 -1.52 -9.46 13.99
CA GLY A 93 -2.34 -8.70 14.94
C GLY A 93 -2.40 -9.32 16.35
N PRO A 94 -2.63 -8.49 17.38
CA PRO A 94 -2.69 -8.96 18.76
C PRO A 94 -3.90 -9.85 19.04
N ALA A 95 -3.86 -10.57 20.16
CA ALA A 95 -5.01 -11.29 20.68
C ALA A 95 -6.14 -10.33 21.07
N LEU A 96 -7.38 -10.79 20.88
CA LEU A 96 -8.63 -10.10 21.22
C LEU A 96 -9.35 -10.73 22.42
N LYS A 97 -8.65 -11.56 23.20
CA LYS A 97 -9.20 -12.17 24.42
C LYS A 97 -9.12 -11.21 25.60
N ASN A 98 -10.14 -11.22 26.46
CA ASN A 98 -10.25 -10.38 27.67
C ASN A 98 -10.20 -8.87 27.36
N LEU A 99 -10.81 -8.42 26.26
CA LEU A 99 -10.83 -7.00 25.89
C LEU A 99 -11.54 -6.13 26.94
N ASN A 100 -12.48 -6.71 27.69
CA ASN A 100 -13.23 -6.06 28.76
C ASN A 100 -12.37 -5.40 29.86
N LYS A 101 -11.08 -5.73 29.98
CA LYS A 101 -10.17 -5.08 30.92
C LYS A 101 -9.74 -3.68 30.49
N ASP A 102 -9.58 -3.48 29.19
CA ASP A 102 -9.02 -2.26 28.61
C ASP A 102 -10.04 -1.45 27.79
N TRP A 103 -11.21 -2.05 27.52
CA TRP A 103 -12.23 -1.51 26.64
C TRP A 103 -13.61 -1.55 27.28
N ASN A 104 -14.39 -0.50 27.01
CA ASN A 104 -15.83 -0.51 27.18
C ASN A 104 -16.51 -0.53 25.80
N LEU A 105 -17.81 -0.81 25.78
CA LEU A 105 -18.58 -0.95 24.54
C LEU A 105 -18.53 0.31 23.65
N PRO A 106 -18.90 1.51 24.11
CA PRO A 106 -18.95 2.68 23.23
C PRO A 106 -17.56 3.09 22.70
N ASP A 107 -16.51 2.93 23.49
CA ASP A 107 -15.15 3.23 23.04
C ASP A 107 -14.67 2.21 22.01
N LEU A 108 -14.99 0.92 22.18
CA LEU A 108 -14.63 -0.12 21.22
C LEU A 108 -15.36 0.07 19.89
N VAL A 109 -16.66 0.42 19.92
CA VAL A 109 -17.43 0.76 18.71
C VAL A 109 -16.78 1.94 17.97
N SER A 110 -16.44 3.00 18.71
CA SER A 110 -15.80 4.18 18.14
C SER A 110 -14.43 3.86 17.54
N PHE A 111 -13.66 2.98 18.18
CA PHE A 111 -12.36 2.53 17.69
C PHE A 111 -12.47 1.68 16.41
N LEU A 112 -13.46 0.81 16.31
CA LEU A 112 -13.71 0.01 15.11
C LEU A 112 -14.14 0.89 13.92
N ALA A 113 -14.91 1.94 14.19
CA ALA A 113 -15.30 2.93 13.18
C ALA A 113 -14.11 3.76 12.70
N ASP A 114 -13.31 4.32 13.63
CA ASP A 114 -12.10 5.06 13.32
C ASP A 114 -11.00 4.86 14.37
N PRO A 115 -9.96 4.07 14.06
CA PRO A 115 -8.88 3.81 15.00
C PRO A 115 -7.91 5.00 15.15
N GLY A 116 -7.91 5.97 14.24
CA GLY A 116 -6.92 7.06 14.20
C GLY A 116 -6.82 7.88 15.49
N PRO A 117 -7.94 8.47 15.98
CA PRO A 117 -7.95 9.27 17.20
C PRO A 117 -7.51 8.50 18.45
N PHE A 118 -7.76 7.19 18.52
CA PHE A 118 -7.38 6.36 19.66
C PHE A 118 -5.88 6.06 19.67
N LEU A 119 -5.26 5.85 18.51
CA LEU A 119 -3.82 5.60 18.40
C LEU A 119 -2.98 6.79 18.88
N ALA A 120 -3.47 8.01 18.64
CA ALA A 120 -2.78 9.23 19.07
C ALA A 120 -2.88 9.46 20.59
N LYS A 121 -3.97 9.01 21.22
CA LYS A 121 -4.26 9.26 22.64
C LYS A 121 -3.79 8.13 23.57
N ASN A 122 -3.77 6.88 23.10
CA ASN A 122 -3.54 5.72 23.95
C ASN A 122 -2.13 5.13 23.75
N GLY A 123 -1.27 5.26 24.78
CA GLY A 123 0.10 4.73 24.77
C GLY A 123 0.19 3.20 24.59
N ARG A 124 -0.82 2.45 25.05
CA ARG A 124 -0.91 0.99 24.83
C ARG A 124 -1.08 0.69 23.35
N LEU A 125 -2.01 1.37 22.68
CA LEU A 125 -2.26 1.18 21.25
C LEU A 125 -1.10 1.67 20.39
N ALA A 126 -0.42 2.75 20.79
CA ALA A 126 0.81 3.21 20.13
C ALA A 126 1.94 2.17 20.23
N THR A 127 2.06 1.48 21.36
CA THR A 127 3.02 0.37 21.53
C THR A 127 2.65 -0.82 20.64
N LEU A 128 1.37 -1.22 20.64
CA LEU A 128 0.89 -2.31 19.78
C LEU A 128 1.11 -2.01 18.29
N ARG A 129 0.88 -0.77 17.84
CA ARG A 129 1.12 -0.36 16.46
C ARG A 129 2.58 -0.50 16.02
N LYS A 130 3.54 -0.40 16.95
CA LYS A 130 4.97 -0.64 16.68
C LYS A 130 5.32 -2.13 16.68
N ALA A 131 4.60 -2.92 17.48
CA ALA A 131 4.86 -4.35 17.62
C ALA A 131 4.31 -5.18 16.45
N TYR A 132 3.24 -4.71 15.81
CA TYR A 132 2.55 -5.45 14.74
C TYR A 132 2.68 -4.77 13.38
N PRO A 133 2.96 -5.53 12.31
CA PRO A 133 3.16 -4.96 10.97
C PRO A 133 1.85 -4.54 10.30
N ALA A 134 0.72 -5.17 10.65
CA ALA A 134 -0.57 -4.84 10.06
C ALA A 134 -1.20 -3.63 10.75
N ALA A 135 -1.54 -2.61 9.96
CA ALA A 135 -2.39 -1.54 10.44
C ALA A 135 -3.84 -2.02 10.51
N MET A 136 -4.45 -1.92 11.68
CA MET A 136 -5.88 -2.17 11.83
C MET A 136 -6.67 -1.19 10.94
N SER A 137 -7.57 -1.74 10.13
CA SER A 137 -8.42 -0.99 9.21
C SER A 137 -9.55 -0.29 9.94
N ARG A 138 -10.09 0.76 9.30
CA ARG A 138 -11.42 1.28 9.63
C ARG A 138 -12.52 0.41 9.01
N TYR A 139 -13.69 0.40 9.63
CA TYR A 139 -14.88 -0.32 9.16
C TYR A 139 -16.05 0.64 8.98
N ASP A 140 -15.97 1.44 7.92
CA ASP A 140 -17.03 2.37 7.48
C ASP A 140 -18.14 1.66 6.68
N ASN A 141 -17.94 0.38 6.37
CA ASN A 141 -18.89 -0.47 5.68
C ASN A 141 -19.88 -1.19 6.63
N LEU A 142 -19.80 -0.92 7.93
CA LEU A 142 -20.69 -1.44 8.96
C LEU A 142 -21.52 -0.30 9.53
N ASP A 143 -22.81 -0.54 9.76
CA ASP A 143 -23.64 0.42 10.49
C ASP A 143 -23.37 0.39 12.00
N ALA A 144 -23.95 1.35 12.73
CA ALA A 144 -23.74 1.49 14.17
C ALA A 144 -24.23 0.28 14.97
N ASP A 145 -25.31 -0.36 14.53
CA ASP A 145 -25.88 -1.53 15.21
C ASP A 145 -24.97 -2.75 15.01
N GLN A 146 -24.50 -2.97 13.78
CA GLN A 146 -23.53 -4.01 13.43
C GLN A 146 -22.21 -3.85 14.17
N LEU A 147 -21.69 -2.62 14.28
CA LEU A 147 -20.51 -2.34 15.09
C LEU A 147 -20.77 -2.62 16.58
N GLY A 148 -21.96 -2.29 17.07
CA GLY A 148 -22.39 -2.61 18.44
C GLY A 148 -22.46 -4.11 18.72
N GLU A 149 -23.06 -4.88 17.81
CA GLU A 149 -23.13 -6.35 17.90
C GLU A 149 -21.73 -6.98 17.88
N LEU A 150 -20.87 -6.52 16.96
CA LEU A 150 -19.49 -6.98 16.86
C LEU A 150 -18.71 -6.66 18.15
N ALA A 151 -18.79 -5.42 18.63
CA ALA A 151 -18.08 -4.99 19.83
C ALA A 151 -18.56 -5.73 21.09
N ARG A 152 -19.87 -5.97 21.25
CA ARG A 152 -20.41 -6.77 22.37
C ARG A 152 -19.86 -8.18 22.36
N TRP A 153 -19.90 -8.84 21.21
CA TRP A 153 -19.33 -10.19 21.07
C TRP A 153 -17.82 -10.22 21.38
N LEU A 154 -17.05 -9.23 20.91
CA LEU A 154 -15.60 -9.13 21.18
C LEU A 154 -15.27 -8.94 22.66
N LEU A 155 -16.13 -8.25 23.43
CA LEU A 155 -15.91 -8.05 24.87
C LEU A 155 -16.16 -9.31 25.70
N GLU A 156 -16.80 -10.32 25.12
CA GLU A 156 -17.13 -11.60 25.76
C GLU A 156 -16.14 -12.72 25.42
N LEU A 157 -15.14 -12.46 24.57
CA LEU A 157 -14.04 -13.39 24.22
C LEU A 157 -12.98 -13.52 25.31
#